data_AF-A0A6C2YW44-F1
#
_entry.id   AF-A0A6C2YW44-F1
#
_cell.length_a   1.000
_cell.length_b   1.000
_cell.length_c   1.000
_cell.angle_alpha   90.00
_cell.angle_beta   90.00
_cell.angle_gamma   90.00
#
_symmetry.space_group_name_H-M   'P 1'
#
loop_
_entity.id
_entity.type
_entity.pdbx_description
1 polymer ?
#
loop_
_entity_poly.entity_id
_entity_poly.type
_entity_poly.pdbx_seq_one_letter_code
_entity_poly.pdbx_strand_id
1 'polypeptide(L)'
;MAKWFKILAAILGALATVTAAFVLTVAPVDPEPVAVPGAFGWVADPDAVAEVAKVQPSPTIAQTPAGGVPVESLPDHAYLWELERNVTGQNPPPQNQKSVGSCVSFGTARAIERTLAGQRQGAPPVRLVEEVIYGGSRVEIGGGRISGDGSIGAWAAEFVKQYGVLERGAYPGYDLRSYSESLCRDFGRLGVPDPLEPTVRKFPVKSITQVTTWTEAKQALASRYGIAISSSQGFQMQRDSRGICGPFGRWMHCMCLDGYHRDADGTEYGHIENSWGADAHRGPVGWGNPSTAGFWARADVIDKMLRQGDSWAFSDVQGFPARLDWLLQNNPKERAYAAVSKATEPHHHSNR
;
A
#
# COMPACT_ATOMS: atom_id res chain seq x y z
N MET A 1 -71.34 -26.54 59.53
CA MET A 1 -70.57 -27.80 59.70
C MET A 1 -69.93 -28.17 58.37
N ALA A 2 -68.84 -27.51 57.99
CA ALA A 2 -67.48 -27.77 58.48
C ALA A 2 -67.00 -29.17 58.08
N LYS A 3 -66.41 -29.30 56.87
CA LYS A 3 -65.22 -30.13 56.58
C LYS A 3 -64.85 -30.35 55.10
N TRP A 4 -65.46 -29.65 54.13
CA TRP A 4 -65.04 -29.80 52.71
C TRP A 4 -64.57 -28.51 52.02
N PHE A 5 -64.55 -27.39 52.74
CA PHE A 5 -64.09 -26.08 52.28
C PHE A 5 -62.55 -25.89 52.30
N LYS A 6 -61.76 -26.98 52.37
CA LYS A 6 -60.29 -26.92 52.50
C LYS A 6 -59.49 -27.69 51.44
N ILE A 7 -60.10 -28.14 50.34
CA ILE A 7 -59.39 -28.89 49.29
C ILE A 7 -59.47 -28.24 47.89
N LEU A 8 -60.38 -27.30 47.63
CA LEU A 8 -60.42 -26.61 46.32
C LEU A 8 -59.61 -25.31 46.23
N ALA A 9 -59.03 -24.82 47.33
CA ALA A 9 -58.08 -23.70 47.32
C ALA A 9 -56.63 -24.15 47.05
N ALA A 10 -56.37 -25.45 46.92
CA ALA A 10 -55.05 -26.01 46.62
C ALA A 10 -54.86 -26.42 45.15
N ILE A 11 -55.87 -26.23 44.28
CA ILE A 11 -55.79 -26.51 42.83
C ILE A 11 -55.73 -25.22 42.00
N LEU A 12 -55.98 -24.05 42.60
CA LEU A 12 -55.83 -22.74 41.95
C LEU A 12 -54.47 -22.05 42.20
N GLY A 13 -53.52 -22.75 42.83
CA GLY A 13 -52.17 -22.24 43.14
C GLY A 13 -51.03 -22.94 42.39
N ALA A 14 -51.34 -23.78 41.39
CA ALA A 14 -50.34 -24.50 40.59
C ALA A 14 -50.61 -24.36 39.08
N LEU A 15 -51.14 -23.20 38.67
CA LEU A 15 -51.26 -22.80 37.26
C LEU A 15 -50.58 -21.44 37.05
N ALA A 16 -49.40 -21.28 37.62
CA ALA A 16 -48.55 -20.10 37.45
C ALA A 16 -47.10 -20.54 37.22
N THR A 17 -46.89 -21.47 36.29
CA THR A 17 -45.54 -21.85 35.87
C THR A 17 -45.53 -22.25 34.41
N VAL A 18 -44.83 -21.43 33.64
CA VAL A 18 -44.23 -21.71 32.33
C VAL A 18 -45.17 -21.72 31.12
N THR A 19 -45.72 -20.56 30.77
CA THR A 19 -45.77 -20.14 29.37
C THR A 19 -44.44 -19.47 29.00
N ALA A 20 -43.38 -20.28 28.90
CA ALA A 20 -42.19 -19.84 28.19
C ALA A 20 -42.53 -19.82 26.70
N ALA A 21 -42.88 -18.65 26.18
CA ALA A 21 -42.86 -18.41 24.76
C ALA A 21 -41.42 -18.69 24.29
N PHE A 22 -41.22 -19.84 23.65
CA PHE A 22 -40.06 -20.08 22.80
C PHE A 22 -40.21 -19.15 21.60
N VAL A 23 -39.84 -17.88 21.78
CA VAL A 23 -39.37 -17.08 20.67
C VAL A 23 -38.09 -17.79 20.25
N LEU A 24 -38.14 -18.53 19.15
CA LEU A 24 -36.93 -18.87 18.43
C LEU A 24 -36.29 -17.54 18.06
N THR A 25 -35.37 -17.07 18.90
CA THR A 25 -34.35 -16.13 18.45
C THR A 25 -33.56 -16.93 17.43
N VAL A 26 -33.91 -16.76 16.16
CA VAL A 26 -33.00 -17.10 15.07
C VAL A 26 -31.75 -16.31 15.40
N ALA A 27 -30.71 -17.00 15.88
CA ALA A 27 -29.41 -16.37 16.07
C ALA A 27 -29.09 -15.65 14.75
N PRO A 28 -28.63 -14.39 14.78
CA PRO A 28 -28.18 -13.75 13.56
C PRO A 28 -27.19 -14.72 12.91
N VAL A 29 -27.56 -15.21 11.72
CA VAL A 29 -26.64 -16.01 10.92
C VAL A 29 -25.53 -15.03 10.61
N ASP A 30 -24.34 -15.26 11.17
CA ASP A 30 -23.15 -14.50 10.80
C ASP A 30 -23.12 -14.50 9.27
N PRO A 31 -23.07 -13.31 8.63
CA PRO A 31 -23.05 -13.27 7.18
C PRO A 31 -21.91 -14.16 6.70
N GLU A 32 -22.21 -15.07 5.77
CA GLU A 32 -21.18 -15.94 5.21
C GLU A 32 -19.96 -15.09 4.83
N PRO A 33 -18.74 -15.54 5.16
CA PRO A 33 -17.56 -14.77 4.83
C PRO A 33 -17.53 -14.54 3.32
N VAL A 34 -17.69 -13.28 2.93
CA VAL A 34 -17.52 -12.87 1.52
C VAL A 34 -16.15 -13.36 1.10
N ALA A 35 -16.10 -14.29 0.15
CA ALA A 35 -14.84 -14.81 -0.37
C ALA A 35 -14.02 -13.64 -0.90
N VAL A 36 -12.92 -13.31 -0.20
CA VAL A 36 -11.98 -12.28 -0.63
C VAL A 36 -11.18 -12.88 -1.79
N PRO A 37 -11.27 -12.31 -3.02
CA PRO A 37 -10.53 -12.86 -4.14
C PRO A 37 -9.04 -12.56 -3.97
N GLY A 38 -8.20 -13.58 -3.82
CA GLY A 38 -6.74 -13.44 -3.82
C GLY A 38 -6.03 -14.07 -2.62
N ALA A 39 -4.73 -14.32 -2.78
CA ALA A 39 -3.90 -14.84 -1.71
C ALA A 39 -3.32 -13.72 -0.83
N PHE A 40 -3.27 -13.95 0.48
CA PHE A 40 -2.57 -13.10 1.44
C PHE A 40 -1.13 -13.56 1.59
N GLY A 41 -0.23 -12.67 2.02
CA GLY A 41 1.20 -13.00 2.05
C GLY A 41 2.08 -12.05 2.86
N TRP A 42 1.52 -11.03 3.51
CA TRP A 42 2.32 -10.26 4.45
C TRP A 42 2.44 -11.02 5.76
N VAL A 43 3.66 -11.15 6.29
CA VAL A 43 3.94 -11.69 7.61
C VAL A 43 4.31 -10.54 8.53
N ALA A 44 3.55 -10.35 9.61
CA ALA A 44 3.86 -9.34 10.60
C ALA A 44 5.00 -9.82 11.51
N ASP A 45 6.15 -9.16 11.43
CA ASP A 45 7.33 -9.45 12.25
C ASP A 45 7.98 -8.10 12.66
N PRO A 46 7.54 -7.49 13.77
CA PRO A 46 8.02 -6.17 14.20
C PRO A 46 9.52 -6.16 14.53
N ASP A 47 10.09 -7.31 14.93
CA ASP A 47 11.51 -7.41 15.24
C ASP A 47 12.34 -7.34 13.96
N ALA A 48 11.98 -8.12 12.92
CA ALA A 48 12.62 -8.02 11.61
C ALA A 48 12.49 -6.61 11.00
N VAL A 49 11.34 -5.97 11.19
CA VAL A 49 11.10 -4.59 10.76
C VAL A 49 12.04 -3.62 11.48
N ALA A 50 12.16 -3.72 12.80
CA ALA A 50 13.07 -2.89 13.60
C ALA A 50 14.55 -3.13 13.22
N GLU A 51 14.93 -4.37 12.91
CA GLU A 51 16.28 -4.72 12.46
C GLU A 51 16.68 -4.03 11.16
N VAL A 52 15.75 -3.92 10.21
CA VAL A 52 15.99 -3.19 8.96
C VAL A 52 15.93 -1.69 9.20
N ALA A 53 14.95 -1.19 9.96
CA ALA A 53 14.76 0.25 10.20
C ALA A 53 15.97 0.89 10.87
N LYS A 54 16.55 0.23 11.88
CA LYS A 54 17.66 0.78 12.70
C LYS A 54 18.93 1.07 11.91
N VAL A 55 19.13 0.41 10.76
CA VAL A 55 20.34 0.57 9.93
C VAL A 55 20.14 1.52 8.75
N GLN A 56 18.95 2.10 8.59
CA GLN A 56 18.70 3.09 7.54
C GLN A 56 19.25 4.46 7.93
N PRO A 57 19.90 5.20 7.01
CA PRO A 57 20.39 6.55 7.30
C PRO A 57 19.30 7.54 7.74
N SER A 58 18.11 7.40 7.17
CA SER A 58 16.89 8.10 7.57
C SER A 58 15.83 7.05 7.93
N PRO A 59 15.67 6.70 9.21
CA PRO A 59 14.69 5.72 9.66
C PRO A 59 13.25 5.99 9.20
N THR A 60 12.80 7.24 9.19
CA THR A 60 11.48 7.63 8.68
C THR A 60 11.52 8.79 7.67
N ILE A 61 10.42 8.98 6.93
CA ILE A 61 10.26 10.12 6.00
C ILE A 61 10.49 11.46 6.68
N ALA A 62 10.06 11.64 7.93
CA ALA A 62 10.24 12.89 8.68
C ALA A 62 11.73 13.32 8.78
N GLN A 63 12.66 12.39 8.65
CA GLN A 63 14.11 12.61 8.69
C GLN A 63 14.74 12.76 7.30
N THR A 64 13.92 12.99 6.27
CA THR A 64 14.34 13.21 4.89
C THR A 64 13.95 14.63 4.42
N PRO A 65 14.56 15.16 3.35
CA PRO A 65 14.12 16.40 2.73
C PRO A 65 12.64 16.40 2.33
N ALA A 66 12.10 15.27 1.87
CA ALA A 66 10.67 15.15 1.58
C ALA A 66 9.80 15.36 2.85
N GLY A 67 10.23 14.83 4.00
CA GLY A 67 9.54 15.03 5.28
C GLY A 67 9.72 16.43 5.89
N GLY A 68 10.67 17.22 5.38
CA GLY A 68 10.86 18.62 5.75
C GLY A 68 9.86 19.58 5.10
N VAL A 69 9.05 19.12 4.15
CA VAL A 69 8.04 19.95 3.46
C VAL A 69 6.87 20.20 4.41
N PRO A 70 6.51 21.47 4.71
CA PRO A 70 5.37 21.77 5.56
C PRO A 70 4.06 21.22 4.97
N VAL A 71 3.24 20.58 5.80
CA VAL A 71 2.03 19.85 5.35
C VAL A 71 1.02 20.79 4.67
N GLU A 72 0.91 22.01 5.18
CA GLU A 72 0.08 23.08 4.65
C GLU A 72 0.53 23.60 3.28
N SER A 73 1.77 23.32 2.88
CA SER A 73 2.31 23.66 1.55
C SER A 73 2.14 22.54 0.53
N LEU A 74 1.64 21.38 0.96
CA LEU A 74 1.37 20.27 0.07
C LEU A 74 0.13 20.58 -0.81
N PRO A 75 0.10 20.08 -2.05
CA PRO A 75 -1.07 20.20 -2.90
C PRO A 75 -2.28 19.48 -2.30
N ASP A 76 -3.48 19.78 -2.80
CA ASP A 76 -4.69 19.07 -2.36
C ASP A 76 -4.73 17.61 -2.84
N HIS A 77 -3.89 17.22 -3.81
CA HIS A 77 -3.82 15.85 -4.29
C HIS A 77 -2.45 15.51 -4.86
N ALA A 78 -2.10 14.22 -4.90
CA ALA A 78 -1.03 13.70 -5.73
C ALA A 78 -1.47 12.36 -6.29
N TYR A 79 -1.34 12.18 -7.61
CA TYR A 79 -1.80 10.99 -8.32
C TYR A 79 -0.64 10.38 -9.12
N LEU A 80 0.07 9.41 -8.54
CA LEU A 80 1.32 8.94 -9.15
C LEU A 80 1.09 8.13 -10.43
N TRP A 81 -0.10 7.56 -10.63
CA TRP A 81 -0.46 6.90 -11.90
C TRP A 81 -0.51 7.87 -13.09
N GLU A 82 -0.71 9.17 -12.85
CA GLU A 82 -0.71 10.17 -13.92
C GLU A 82 0.66 10.31 -14.58
N LEU A 83 1.73 10.03 -13.85
CA LEU A 83 3.09 10.09 -14.38
C LEU A 83 3.28 9.13 -15.55
N GLU A 84 2.74 7.92 -15.44
CA GLU A 84 2.74 6.95 -16.54
C GLU A 84 1.67 7.26 -17.60
N ARG A 85 0.49 7.72 -17.17
CA ARG A 85 -0.58 8.09 -18.11
C ARG A 85 -0.18 9.23 -19.03
N ASN A 86 0.58 10.20 -18.54
CA ASN A 86 1.07 11.33 -19.33
C ASN A 86 2.08 10.90 -20.40
N VAL A 87 2.77 9.76 -20.21
CA VAL A 87 3.71 9.21 -21.19
C VAL A 87 3.02 8.29 -22.18
N THR A 88 2.10 7.45 -21.70
CA THR A 88 1.52 6.34 -22.49
C THR A 88 0.14 6.64 -23.06
N GLY A 89 -0.54 7.68 -22.55
CA GLY A 89 -1.94 7.96 -22.82
C GLY A 89 -2.93 7.02 -22.11
N GLN A 90 -2.45 6.08 -21.28
CA GLN A 90 -3.27 5.07 -20.62
C GLN A 90 -2.91 4.94 -19.13
N ASN A 91 -3.89 4.53 -18.31
CA ASN A 91 -3.56 4.18 -16.93
C ASN A 91 -2.63 2.96 -16.89
N PRO A 92 -1.79 2.84 -15.85
CA PRO A 92 -0.98 1.66 -15.61
C PRO A 92 -1.83 0.38 -15.58
N PRO A 93 -1.35 -0.73 -16.16
CA PRO A 93 -2.11 -1.97 -16.19
C PRO A 93 -2.23 -2.56 -14.77
N PRO A 94 -3.40 -3.15 -14.44
CA PRO A 94 -3.58 -3.91 -13.20
C PRO A 94 -2.58 -5.05 -13.05
N GLN A 95 -2.07 -5.23 -11.84
CA GLN A 95 -1.27 -6.40 -11.46
C GLN A 95 -2.14 -7.52 -10.90
N ASN A 96 -1.68 -8.77 -11.05
CA ASN A 96 -2.37 -9.94 -10.50
C ASN A 96 -1.37 -11.00 -10.00
N GLN A 97 -1.25 -11.13 -8.68
CA GLN A 97 -0.42 -12.14 -8.00
C GLN A 97 -1.01 -13.56 -8.07
N LYS A 98 -2.28 -13.68 -8.48
CA LYS A 98 -3.04 -14.93 -8.60
C LYS A 98 -3.10 -15.69 -7.27
N SER A 99 -2.73 -16.97 -7.25
CA SER A 99 -2.84 -17.86 -6.09
C SER A 99 -1.62 -17.83 -5.16
N VAL A 100 -0.57 -17.08 -5.50
CA VAL A 100 0.64 -16.99 -4.67
C VAL A 100 0.46 -15.87 -3.66
N GLY A 101 0.78 -16.14 -2.40
CA GLY A 101 0.87 -15.11 -1.34
C GLY A 101 2.09 -14.21 -1.51
N SER A 102 2.29 -13.60 -2.67
CA SER A 102 3.44 -12.75 -3.02
C SER A 102 3.11 -11.25 -2.96
N CYS A 103 2.03 -10.85 -2.29
CA CYS A 103 1.57 -9.46 -2.22
C CYS A 103 2.66 -8.46 -1.84
N VAL A 104 3.60 -8.82 -0.96
CA VAL A 104 4.74 -7.96 -0.59
C VAL A 104 5.60 -7.61 -1.80
N SER A 105 5.92 -8.56 -2.66
CA SER A 105 6.74 -8.26 -3.84
C SER A 105 5.98 -7.40 -4.86
N PHE A 106 4.67 -7.57 -4.99
CA PHE A 106 3.82 -6.75 -5.86
C PHE A 106 3.66 -5.32 -5.34
N GLY A 107 3.34 -5.14 -4.05
CA GLY A 107 3.27 -3.82 -3.42
C GLY A 107 4.59 -3.07 -3.52
N THR A 108 5.71 -3.74 -3.23
CA THR A 108 7.07 -3.19 -3.38
C THR A 108 7.38 -2.84 -4.84
N ALA A 109 7.14 -3.75 -5.79
CA ALA A 109 7.39 -3.49 -7.21
C ALA A 109 6.62 -2.26 -7.69
N ARG A 110 5.31 -2.20 -7.43
CA ARG A 110 4.47 -1.10 -7.86
C ARG A 110 4.86 0.23 -7.21
N ALA A 111 5.23 0.22 -5.93
CA ALA A 111 5.74 1.41 -5.26
C ALA A 111 7.03 1.94 -5.91
N ILE A 112 7.96 1.05 -6.26
CA ILE A 112 9.20 1.42 -6.96
C ILE A 112 8.90 1.90 -8.39
N GLU A 113 8.00 1.26 -9.12
CA GLU A 113 7.58 1.71 -10.47
C GLU A 113 7.03 3.15 -10.45
N ARG A 114 6.16 3.46 -9.48
CA ARG A 114 5.62 4.82 -9.29
C ARG A 114 6.69 5.83 -8.94
N THR A 115 7.58 5.46 -8.02
CA THR A 115 8.76 6.25 -7.69
C THR A 115 9.60 6.52 -8.94
N LEU A 116 9.97 5.51 -9.72
CA LEU A 116 10.78 5.65 -10.93
C LEU A 116 10.10 6.54 -11.97
N ALA A 117 8.78 6.44 -12.14
CA ALA A 117 8.02 7.35 -13.01
C ALA A 117 8.14 8.82 -12.56
N GLY A 118 8.17 9.07 -11.24
CA GLY A 118 8.41 10.39 -10.67
C GLY A 118 9.83 10.90 -10.86
N GLN A 119 10.82 9.98 -10.82
CA GLN A 119 12.23 10.30 -10.96
C GLN A 119 12.67 10.50 -12.41
N ARG A 120 12.07 9.73 -13.33
CA ARG A 120 12.38 9.69 -14.76
C ARG A 120 11.23 10.28 -15.59
N GLN A 121 10.75 11.44 -15.21
CA GLN A 121 9.58 12.07 -15.85
C GLN A 121 9.71 12.10 -17.37
N GLY A 122 8.66 11.69 -18.07
CA GLY A 122 8.64 11.62 -19.53
C GLY A 122 9.29 10.36 -20.12
N ALA A 123 9.95 9.52 -19.32
CA ALA A 123 10.50 8.26 -19.78
C ALA A 123 9.42 7.16 -19.86
N PRO A 124 9.58 6.17 -20.75
CA PRO A 124 8.72 4.99 -20.77
C PRO A 124 8.61 4.31 -19.40
N PRO A 125 7.42 3.81 -19.01
CA PRO A 125 7.25 3.09 -17.76
C PRO A 125 8.09 1.82 -17.70
N VAL A 126 8.62 1.54 -16.51
CA VAL A 126 9.31 0.29 -16.19
C VAL A 126 8.30 -0.69 -15.59
N ARG A 127 8.50 -2.00 -15.85
CA ARG A 127 7.75 -3.08 -15.19
C ARG A 127 8.73 -4.01 -14.50
N LEU A 128 8.59 -4.24 -13.22
CA LEU A 128 9.55 -5.04 -12.46
C LEU A 128 9.16 -6.52 -12.40
N VAL A 129 10.15 -7.38 -12.13
CA VAL A 129 9.98 -8.82 -11.93
C VAL A 129 9.67 -9.08 -10.46
N GLU A 130 8.39 -9.24 -10.12
CA GLU A 130 7.93 -9.50 -8.75
C GLU A 130 8.48 -10.82 -8.18
N GLU A 131 8.80 -11.82 -9.00
CA GLU A 131 9.41 -13.09 -8.59
C GLU A 131 10.81 -12.88 -8.00
N VAL A 132 11.60 -11.97 -8.55
CA VAL A 132 12.96 -11.64 -8.08
C VAL A 132 12.88 -10.96 -6.72
N ILE A 133 11.98 -9.99 -6.55
CA ILE A 133 11.77 -9.33 -5.26
C ILE A 133 11.26 -10.34 -4.22
N TYR A 134 10.37 -11.25 -4.61
CA TYR A 134 9.85 -12.27 -3.69
C TYR A 134 10.91 -13.27 -3.25
N GLY A 135 11.72 -13.80 -4.17
CA GLY A 135 12.85 -14.67 -3.85
C GLY A 135 13.87 -13.98 -2.95
N GLY A 136 14.34 -12.81 -3.40
CA GLY A 136 15.26 -11.91 -2.69
C GLY A 136 14.88 -11.62 -1.26
N SER A 137 13.62 -11.21 -1.08
CA SER A 137 13.06 -10.93 0.23
C SER A 137 13.05 -12.17 1.14
N ARG A 138 12.66 -13.33 0.60
CA ARG A 138 12.49 -14.56 1.38
C ARG A 138 13.80 -15.25 1.73
N VAL A 139 14.77 -15.28 0.83
CA VAL A 139 15.97 -16.13 0.97
C VAL A 139 17.20 -15.29 1.28
N GLU A 140 17.52 -14.29 0.48
CA GLU A 140 18.74 -13.50 0.61
C GLU A 140 18.70 -12.61 1.86
N ILE A 141 17.53 -12.04 2.18
CA ILE A 141 17.32 -11.27 3.41
C ILE A 141 16.69 -12.14 4.49
N GLY A 142 15.61 -12.86 4.16
CA GLY A 142 14.82 -13.64 5.13
C GLY A 142 15.42 -14.97 5.54
N GLY A 143 16.52 -15.42 4.91
CA GLY A 143 17.19 -16.68 5.23
C GLY A 143 16.36 -17.94 4.98
N GLY A 144 15.30 -17.85 4.16
CA GLY A 144 14.42 -18.97 3.82
C GLY A 144 13.53 -19.45 4.98
N ARG A 145 13.32 -18.62 6.01
CA ARG A 145 12.68 -19.06 7.27
C ARG A 145 11.15 -19.09 7.27
N ILE A 146 10.48 -18.52 6.26
CA ILE A 146 9.03 -18.54 6.15
C ILE A 146 8.57 -19.83 5.48
N SER A 147 7.72 -20.59 6.18
CA SER A 147 7.00 -21.75 5.62
C SER A 147 5.77 -21.30 4.83
N GLY A 148 5.51 -21.95 3.68
CA GLY A 148 4.39 -21.58 2.80
C GLY A 148 4.69 -20.35 1.95
N ASP A 149 3.63 -19.60 1.59
CA ASP A 149 3.77 -18.31 0.90
C ASP A 149 3.86 -17.16 1.90
N GLY A 150 4.49 -16.06 1.47
CA GLY A 150 4.53 -14.81 2.20
C GLY A 150 5.93 -14.22 2.38
N SER A 151 5.99 -12.97 2.81
CA SER A 151 7.21 -12.24 3.12
C SER A 151 6.93 -11.07 4.08
N ILE A 152 8.00 -10.39 4.50
CA ILE A 152 7.96 -9.20 5.36
C ILE A 152 8.32 -7.98 4.50
N GLY A 153 7.60 -6.87 4.65
CA GLY A 153 7.81 -5.65 3.86
C GLY A 153 9.23 -5.11 3.98
N ALA A 154 9.77 -5.11 5.20
CA ALA A 154 11.12 -4.71 5.52
C ALA A 154 12.18 -5.53 4.79
N TRP A 155 11.96 -6.83 4.61
CA TRP A 155 12.89 -7.68 3.87
C TRP A 155 12.89 -7.38 2.39
N ALA A 156 11.70 -7.16 1.81
CA ALA A 156 11.61 -6.78 0.41
C ALA A 156 12.28 -5.42 0.19
N ALA A 157 12.09 -4.48 1.13
CA ALA A 157 12.73 -3.18 1.08
C ALA A 157 14.26 -3.26 1.19
N GLU A 158 14.79 -4.06 2.13
CA GLU A 158 16.23 -4.24 2.27
C GLU A 158 16.84 -4.99 1.08
N PHE A 159 16.13 -5.97 0.51
CA PHE A 159 16.58 -6.69 -0.68
C PHE A 159 16.76 -5.74 -1.88
N VAL A 160 15.74 -4.93 -2.20
CA VAL A 160 15.83 -4.02 -3.35
C VAL A 160 16.90 -2.94 -3.15
N LYS A 161 17.28 -2.63 -1.91
CA LYS A 161 18.38 -1.73 -1.59
C LYS A 161 19.75 -2.41 -1.73
N GLN A 162 19.93 -3.59 -1.13
CA GLN A 162 21.23 -4.29 -1.10
C GLN A 162 21.56 -4.95 -2.45
N TYR A 163 20.55 -5.47 -3.13
CA TYR A 163 20.69 -6.22 -4.37
C TYR A 163 20.12 -5.41 -5.52
N GLY A 164 18.85 -5.07 -5.49
CA GLY A 164 18.21 -4.30 -6.55
C GLY A 164 16.98 -4.93 -7.13
N VAL A 165 16.63 -4.46 -8.33
CA VAL A 165 15.44 -4.90 -9.05
C VAL A 165 15.80 -5.36 -10.46
N LEU A 166 14.87 -6.08 -11.09
CA LEU A 166 14.99 -6.52 -12.48
C LEU A 166 13.75 -6.06 -13.25
N GLU A 167 13.94 -5.52 -14.44
CA GLU A 167 12.85 -5.19 -15.36
C GLU A 167 12.32 -6.48 -16.04
N ARG A 168 11.03 -6.51 -16.41
CA ARG A 168 10.42 -7.61 -17.14
C ARG A 168 11.12 -7.76 -18.50
N GLY A 169 11.59 -8.96 -18.80
CA GLY A 169 12.40 -9.20 -20.00
C GLY A 169 12.80 -10.65 -20.19
N ALA A 170 13.54 -10.91 -21.28
CA ALA A 170 14.18 -12.20 -21.50
C ALA A 170 15.64 -12.14 -21.07
N TYR A 171 16.06 -13.12 -20.28
CA TYR A 171 17.40 -13.24 -19.73
C TYR A 171 17.96 -14.64 -20.06
N PRO A 172 19.29 -14.82 -20.06
CA PRO A 172 19.87 -16.15 -20.26
C PRO A 172 19.27 -17.19 -19.30
N GLY A 173 18.56 -18.18 -19.84
CA GLY A 173 17.92 -19.25 -19.06
C GLY A 173 16.55 -18.92 -18.45
N TYR A 174 16.06 -17.68 -18.57
CA TYR A 174 14.81 -17.24 -17.94
C TYR A 174 13.99 -16.33 -18.86
N ASP A 175 12.75 -16.72 -19.17
CA ASP A 175 11.76 -15.84 -19.80
C ASP A 175 10.88 -15.21 -18.72
N LEU A 176 11.16 -13.94 -18.40
CA LEU A 176 10.50 -13.19 -17.34
C LEU A 176 9.64 -12.05 -17.92
N ARG A 177 9.26 -12.11 -19.20
CA ARG A 177 8.40 -11.09 -19.84
C ARG A 177 7.00 -11.01 -19.24
N SER A 178 6.56 -12.06 -18.55
CA SER A 178 5.25 -12.15 -17.90
C SER A 178 5.36 -12.86 -16.54
N TYR A 179 4.48 -12.50 -15.61
CA TYR A 179 4.43 -13.11 -14.29
C TYR A 179 4.11 -14.61 -14.33
N SER A 180 4.86 -15.41 -13.57
CA SER A 180 4.67 -16.85 -13.40
C SER A 180 4.58 -17.25 -11.93
N GLU A 181 3.46 -17.86 -11.54
CA GLU A 181 3.27 -18.37 -10.17
C GLU A 181 4.25 -19.48 -9.82
N SER A 182 4.63 -20.30 -10.81
CA SER A 182 5.64 -21.35 -10.62
C SER A 182 7.00 -20.74 -10.31
N LEU A 183 7.45 -19.80 -11.15
CA LEU A 183 8.74 -19.13 -10.92
C LEU A 183 8.73 -18.34 -9.62
N CYS A 184 7.61 -17.70 -9.28
CA CYS A 184 7.46 -16.98 -8.02
C CYS A 184 7.66 -17.92 -6.83
N ARG A 185 7.01 -19.09 -6.80
CA ARG A 185 7.20 -20.08 -5.74
C ARG A 185 8.60 -20.70 -5.73
N ASP A 186 9.17 -20.96 -6.91
CA ASP A 186 10.53 -21.50 -7.02
C ASP A 186 11.56 -20.51 -6.48
N PHE A 187 11.49 -19.24 -6.88
CA PHE A 187 12.39 -18.19 -6.39
C PHE A 187 12.13 -17.94 -4.90
N GLY A 188 10.87 -17.95 -4.46
CA GLY A 188 10.52 -17.83 -3.04
C GLY A 188 11.10 -18.94 -2.16
N ARG A 189 11.35 -20.13 -2.72
CA ARG A 189 11.97 -21.27 -2.03
C ARG A 189 13.49 -21.27 -2.11
N LEU A 190 14.06 -20.85 -3.24
CA LEU A 190 15.47 -21.04 -3.57
C LEU A 190 16.31 -19.76 -3.56
N GLY A 191 15.65 -18.59 -3.58
CA GLY A 191 16.28 -17.28 -3.79
C GLY A 191 16.24 -16.87 -5.25
N VAL A 192 16.81 -15.70 -5.52
CA VAL A 192 17.07 -15.21 -6.88
C VAL A 192 18.10 -16.13 -7.52
N PRO A 193 17.84 -16.63 -8.74
CA PRO A 193 18.83 -17.46 -9.43
C PRO A 193 20.17 -16.74 -9.65
N ASP A 194 21.28 -17.43 -9.37
CA ASP A 194 22.65 -16.91 -9.55
C ASP A 194 22.89 -16.25 -10.91
N PRO A 195 22.39 -16.77 -12.06
CA PRO A 195 22.60 -16.11 -13.36
C PRO A 195 21.92 -14.74 -13.49
N LEU A 196 20.88 -14.47 -12.70
CA LEU A 196 20.15 -13.20 -12.72
C LEU A 196 20.76 -12.17 -11.76
N GLU A 197 21.32 -12.60 -10.63
CA GLU A 197 21.89 -11.74 -9.58
C GLU A 197 22.82 -10.63 -10.11
N PRO A 198 23.80 -10.90 -11.01
CA PRO A 198 24.67 -9.85 -11.55
C PRO A 198 23.92 -8.74 -12.30
N THR A 199 22.74 -9.04 -12.86
CA THR A 199 21.91 -8.06 -13.55
C THR A 199 21.06 -7.28 -12.56
N VAL A 200 20.49 -7.95 -11.55
CA VAL A 200 19.74 -7.32 -10.45
C VAL A 200 20.60 -6.27 -9.74
N ARG A 201 21.87 -6.61 -9.46
CA ARG A 201 22.86 -5.76 -8.78
C ARG A 201 23.24 -4.47 -9.49
N LYS A 202 22.86 -4.32 -10.77
CA LYS A 202 23.08 -3.07 -11.51
C LYS A 202 22.07 -1.99 -11.14
N PHE A 203 20.92 -2.37 -10.58
CA PHE A 203 19.79 -1.46 -10.34
C PHE A 203 19.33 -1.49 -8.87
N PRO A 204 20.20 -1.18 -7.90
CA PRO A 204 19.80 -1.06 -6.50
C PRO A 204 18.98 0.21 -6.28
N VAL A 205 17.93 0.09 -5.47
CA VAL A 205 17.31 1.24 -4.81
C VAL A 205 18.35 1.88 -3.89
N LYS A 206 18.52 3.20 -3.97
CA LYS A 206 19.60 3.90 -3.25
C LYS A 206 19.22 4.25 -1.83
N SER A 207 17.94 4.41 -1.54
CA SER A 207 17.46 4.69 -0.18
C SER A 207 16.07 4.08 0.02
N ILE A 208 15.87 3.53 1.22
CA ILE A 208 14.58 3.09 1.74
C ILE A 208 14.35 3.77 3.09
N THR A 209 13.10 3.99 3.43
CA THR A 209 12.72 4.57 4.72
C THR A 209 11.32 4.13 5.11
N GLN A 210 11.05 4.04 6.41
CA GLN A 210 9.72 3.68 6.90
C GLN A 210 8.75 4.85 6.77
N VAL A 211 7.49 4.50 6.54
CA VAL A 211 6.36 5.42 6.56
C VAL A 211 5.41 4.96 7.66
N THR A 212 5.29 5.74 8.72
CA THR A 212 4.61 5.32 9.96
C THR A 212 3.35 6.13 10.26
N THR A 213 3.17 7.25 9.56
CA THR A 213 2.01 8.14 9.73
C THR A 213 1.47 8.62 8.40
N TRP A 214 0.20 9.00 8.38
CA TRP A 214 -0.43 9.59 7.19
C TRP A 214 0.25 10.90 6.74
N THR A 215 0.73 11.70 7.68
CA THR A 215 1.49 12.93 7.37
C THR A 215 2.74 12.61 6.56
N GLU A 216 3.54 11.64 7.01
CA GLU A 216 4.72 11.17 6.28
C GLU A 216 4.35 10.62 4.90
N ALA A 217 3.25 9.86 4.82
CA ALA A 217 2.78 9.31 3.54
C ALA A 217 2.43 10.42 2.55
N LYS A 218 1.71 11.46 2.97
CA LYS A 218 1.41 12.63 2.13
C LYS A 218 2.66 13.34 1.63
N GLN A 219 3.64 13.56 2.51
CA GLN A 219 4.90 14.21 2.14
C GLN A 219 5.68 13.39 1.10
N ALA A 220 5.72 12.07 1.28
CA ALA A 220 6.33 11.14 0.33
C ALA A 220 5.61 11.16 -1.04
N LEU A 221 4.27 11.02 -1.04
CA LEU A 221 3.45 11.01 -2.26
C LEU A 221 3.51 12.34 -3.01
N ALA A 222 3.44 13.48 -2.31
CA ALA A 222 3.58 14.80 -2.91
C ALA A 222 4.97 14.99 -3.56
N SER A 223 5.99 14.35 -2.98
CA SER A 223 7.35 14.26 -3.52
C SER A 223 7.55 13.12 -4.52
N ARG A 224 6.47 12.47 -4.96
CA ARG A 224 6.43 11.42 -5.99
C ARG A 224 7.12 10.11 -5.62
N TYR A 225 7.09 9.75 -4.34
CA TYR A 225 7.52 8.45 -3.87
C TYR A 225 6.30 7.57 -3.61
N GLY A 226 6.23 6.43 -4.32
CA GLY A 226 5.25 5.38 -4.04
C GLY A 226 5.59 4.66 -2.74
N ILE A 227 4.57 4.12 -2.08
CA ILE A 227 4.71 3.50 -0.76
C ILE A 227 4.18 2.06 -0.83
N ALA A 228 5.00 1.09 -0.48
CA ALA A 228 4.52 -0.26 -0.19
C ALA A 228 3.88 -0.23 1.20
N ILE A 229 2.59 -0.52 1.29
CA ILE A 229 1.81 -0.48 2.53
C ILE A 229 1.42 -1.89 2.96
N SER A 230 2.09 -2.41 4.00
CA SER A 230 1.79 -3.73 4.56
C SER A 230 0.96 -3.57 5.83
N SER A 231 -0.17 -4.25 5.90
CA SER A 231 -1.05 -4.19 7.07
C SER A 231 -1.98 -5.39 7.15
N SER A 232 -2.65 -5.53 8.30
CA SER A 232 -3.72 -6.49 8.51
C SER A 232 -5.11 -5.96 8.12
N GLN A 233 -5.23 -4.72 7.61
CA GLN A 233 -6.52 -4.08 7.37
C GLN A 233 -7.15 -4.60 6.07
N GLY A 234 -8.36 -5.13 6.16
CA GLY A 234 -9.16 -5.49 4.98
C GLY A 234 -10.14 -4.42 4.54
N PHE A 235 -10.71 -4.57 3.35
CA PHE A 235 -11.66 -3.63 2.77
C PHE A 235 -12.84 -4.35 2.11
N GLN A 236 -13.93 -3.62 1.87
CA GLN A 236 -14.99 -4.09 0.99
C GLN A 236 -14.46 -4.18 -0.46
N MET A 237 -14.99 -5.12 -1.24
CA MET A 237 -14.62 -5.23 -2.67
C MET A 237 -15.45 -4.28 -3.57
N GLN A 238 -16.58 -3.80 -3.07
CA GLN A 238 -17.44 -2.86 -3.78
C GLN A 238 -17.06 -1.43 -3.39
N ARG A 239 -16.67 -0.63 -4.38
CA ARG A 239 -16.45 0.82 -4.24
C ARG A 239 -17.80 1.54 -4.18
N ASP A 240 -17.86 2.60 -3.37
CA ASP A 240 -18.96 3.55 -3.36
C ASP A 240 -18.93 4.48 -4.59
N SER A 241 -19.84 5.46 -4.62
CA SER A 241 -19.93 6.43 -5.73
C SER A 241 -18.69 7.32 -5.89
N ARG A 242 -17.85 7.44 -4.86
CA ARG A 242 -16.58 8.19 -4.87
C ARG A 242 -15.36 7.30 -5.07
N GLY A 243 -15.55 6.00 -5.28
CA GLY A 243 -14.45 5.05 -5.45
C GLY A 243 -13.87 4.53 -4.13
N ILE A 244 -14.53 4.78 -3.00
CA ILE A 244 -14.05 4.41 -1.67
C ILE A 244 -14.49 2.98 -1.34
N CYS A 245 -13.57 2.18 -0.80
CA CYS A 245 -13.92 0.93 -0.14
C CYS A 245 -13.89 1.13 1.39
N GLY A 246 -14.98 0.78 2.07
CA GLY A 246 -15.05 0.82 3.53
C GLY A 246 -14.17 -0.27 4.18
N PRO A 247 -13.62 -0.04 5.38
CA PRO A 247 -12.85 -1.05 6.10
C PRO A 247 -13.72 -2.28 6.41
N PHE A 248 -13.21 -3.48 6.14
CA PHE A 248 -13.93 -4.73 6.36
C PHE A 248 -12.98 -5.93 6.48
N GLY A 249 -13.13 -6.71 7.55
CA GLY A 249 -12.32 -7.91 7.76
C GLY A 249 -10.84 -7.65 8.00
N ARG A 250 -10.04 -8.71 7.87
CA ARG A 250 -8.60 -8.72 8.14
C ARG A 250 -7.86 -9.37 6.97
N TRP A 251 -6.93 -8.64 6.35
CA TRP A 251 -6.11 -9.12 5.23
C TRP A 251 -4.66 -9.00 5.61
N MET A 252 -3.92 -10.10 5.66
CA MET A 252 -2.47 -10.03 5.87
C MET A 252 -1.79 -9.69 4.54
N HIS A 253 -1.81 -8.40 4.18
CA HIS A 253 -1.62 -7.98 2.80
C HIS A 253 -0.71 -6.77 2.64
N CYS A 254 0.00 -6.72 1.52
CA CYS A 254 0.80 -5.57 1.10
C CYS A 254 0.31 -5.08 -0.25
N MET A 255 0.12 -3.76 -0.34
CA MET A 255 -0.41 -3.06 -1.51
C MET A 255 0.47 -1.84 -1.82
N CYS A 256 0.15 -1.09 -2.88
CA CYS A 256 0.81 0.18 -3.17
C CYS A 256 -0.12 1.34 -2.80
N LEU A 257 0.32 2.24 -1.92
CA LEU A 257 -0.28 3.56 -1.72
C LEU A 257 0.40 4.51 -2.71
N ASP A 258 -0.36 4.97 -3.72
CA ASP A 258 0.18 5.72 -4.87
C ASP A 258 -0.57 7.03 -5.18
N GLY A 259 -1.40 7.49 -4.25
CA GLY A 259 -1.94 8.84 -4.32
C GLY A 259 -2.70 9.27 -3.08
N TYR A 260 -2.97 10.57 -3.01
CA TYR A 260 -3.88 11.15 -2.02
C TYR A 260 -4.78 12.20 -2.64
N HIS A 261 -5.91 12.45 -1.99
CA HIS A 261 -6.86 13.49 -2.34
C HIS A 261 -7.42 14.12 -1.06
N ARG A 262 -7.46 15.45 -1.01
CA ARG A 262 -8.13 16.24 -0.01
C ARG A 262 -9.39 16.82 -0.63
N ASP A 263 -10.53 16.40 -0.10
CA ASP A 263 -11.84 16.86 -0.54
C ASP A 263 -12.12 18.29 -0.03
N ALA A 264 -13.16 18.94 -0.57
CA ALA A 264 -13.48 20.33 -0.25
C ALA A 264 -13.85 20.57 1.22
N ASP A 265 -14.32 19.54 1.92
CA ASP A 265 -14.61 19.57 3.36
C ASP A 265 -13.37 19.37 4.24
N GLY A 266 -12.20 19.17 3.62
CA GLY A 266 -10.93 18.92 4.30
C GLY A 266 -10.68 17.45 4.62
N THR A 267 -11.60 16.54 4.31
CA THR A 267 -11.40 15.10 4.50
C THR A 267 -10.35 14.58 3.51
N GLU A 268 -9.42 13.78 4.02
CA GLU A 268 -8.34 13.22 3.21
C GLU A 268 -8.53 11.73 2.95
N TYR A 269 -8.13 11.32 1.76
CA TYR A 269 -8.20 9.95 1.26
C TYR A 269 -6.87 9.58 0.62
N GLY A 270 -6.50 8.30 0.70
CA GLY A 270 -5.39 7.72 -0.07
C GLY A 270 -5.90 6.70 -1.07
N HIS A 271 -5.25 6.63 -2.23
CA HIS A 271 -5.52 5.62 -3.24
C HIS A 271 -4.57 4.43 -3.03
N ILE A 272 -5.16 3.24 -2.90
CA ILE A 272 -4.43 1.99 -2.70
C ILE A 272 -4.66 1.12 -3.93
N GLU A 273 -3.58 0.79 -4.63
CA GLU A 273 -3.59 -0.17 -5.73
C GLU A 273 -3.31 -1.59 -5.22
N ASN A 274 -4.22 -2.52 -5.53
CA ASN A 274 -4.12 -3.93 -5.16
C ASN A 274 -3.59 -4.77 -6.34
N SER A 275 -3.13 -5.98 -6.05
CA SER A 275 -2.51 -6.93 -6.98
C SER A 275 -3.39 -8.15 -7.27
N TRP A 276 -4.71 -7.96 -7.39
CA TRP A 276 -5.69 -9.05 -7.65
C TRP A 276 -6.38 -8.94 -9.02
N GLY A 277 -5.85 -8.11 -9.92
CA GLY A 277 -6.38 -7.91 -11.26
C GLY A 277 -7.49 -6.86 -11.36
N ALA A 278 -7.92 -6.62 -12.59
CA ALA A 278 -8.82 -5.52 -12.96
C ALA A 278 -10.24 -5.64 -12.37
N ASP A 279 -10.68 -6.87 -12.07
CA ASP A 279 -12.06 -7.20 -11.73
C ASP A 279 -12.29 -7.44 -10.23
N ALA A 280 -11.23 -7.35 -9.41
CA ALA A 280 -11.31 -7.59 -7.97
C ALA A 280 -12.21 -6.55 -7.28
N HIS A 281 -12.00 -5.27 -7.60
CA HIS A 281 -12.79 -4.17 -7.07
C HIS A 281 -13.76 -3.63 -8.12
N ARG A 282 -15.02 -3.44 -7.73
CA ARG A 282 -16.11 -3.03 -8.64
C ARG A 282 -16.68 -1.66 -8.25
N GLY A 283 -17.35 -1.01 -9.19
CA GLY A 283 -17.89 0.35 -9.01
C GLY A 283 -16.96 1.44 -9.53
N PRO A 284 -17.36 2.72 -9.42
CA PRO A 284 -16.58 3.88 -9.86
C PRO A 284 -15.17 3.90 -9.28
N VAL A 285 -14.18 4.44 -10.01
CA VAL A 285 -12.76 4.48 -9.57
C VAL A 285 -12.40 5.74 -8.77
N GLY A 286 -13.27 6.75 -8.76
CA GLY A 286 -13.09 7.97 -7.96
C GLY A 286 -12.18 9.02 -8.58
N TRP A 287 -11.53 9.80 -7.72
CA TRP A 287 -10.74 10.97 -8.10
C TRP A 287 -9.52 10.63 -8.97
N GLY A 288 -9.15 11.51 -9.90
CA GLY A 288 -7.96 11.35 -10.77
C GLY A 288 -8.04 10.19 -11.79
N ASN A 289 -9.17 9.48 -11.85
CA ASN A 289 -9.44 8.37 -12.77
C ASN A 289 -8.31 7.32 -12.80
N PRO A 290 -8.01 6.63 -11.68
CA PRO A 290 -6.97 5.60 -11.62
C PRO A 290 -7.39 4.33 -12.41
N SER A 291 -6.50 3.33 -12.44
CA SER A 291 -6.84 2.00 -12.96
C SER A 291 -7.92 1.33 -12.09
N THR A 292 -8.54 0.26 -12.59
CA THR A 292 -9.56 -0.47 -11.83
C THR A 292 -8.99 -1.34 -10.70
N ALA A 293 -7.66 -1.46 -10.60
CA ALA A 293 -6.96 -2.35 -9.67
C ALA A 293 -7.02 -1.90 -8.20
N GLY A 294 -7.40 -0.64 -7.95
CA GLY A 294 -7.35 -0.04 -6.62
C GLY A 294 -8.68 0.49 -6.09
N PHE A 295 -8.60 1.19 -4.97
CA PHE A 295 -9.71 1.85 -4.31
C PHE A 295 -9.21 3.01 -3.46
N TRP A 296 -10.11 3.90 -3.09
CA TRP A 296 -9.83 4.96 -2.12
C TRP A 296 -10.15 4.49 -0.70
N ALA A 297 -9.36 4.93 0.27
CA ALA A 297 -9.61 4.72 1.69
C ALA A 297 -9.39 6.02 2.47
N ARG A 298 -10.12 6.21 3.57
CA ARG A 298 -9.97 7.40 4.42
C ARG A 298 -8.59 7.42 5.08
N ALA A 299 -8.02 8.62 5.20
CA ALA A 299 -6.71 8.84 5.80
C ALA A 299 -6.58 8.26 7.22
N ASP A 300 -7.63 8.30 8.04
CA ASP A 300 -7.61 7.75 9.41
C ASP A 300 -7.55 6.22 9.45
N VAL A 301 -8.02 5.54 8.41
CA VAL A 301 -7.87 4.09 8.24
C VAL A 301 -6.44 3.78 7.78
N ILE A 302 -5.92 4.54 6.81
CA ILE A 302 -4.55 4.38 6.31
C ILE A 302 -3.53 4.67 7.42
N ASP A 303 -3.75 5.68 8.26
CA ASP A 303 -2.86 5.97 9.39
C ASP A 303 -2.74 4.76 10.34
N LYS A 304 -3.84 4.04 10.59
CA LYS A 304 -3.81 2.79 11.38
C LYS A 304 -3.04 1.67 10.69
N MET A 305 -3.10 1.60 9.35
CA MET A 305 -2.29 0.65 8.57
C MET A 305 -0.80 0.97 8.68
N LEU A 306 -0.42 2.23 8.48
CA LEU A 306 0.97 2.70 8.55
C LEU A 306 1.59 2.49 9.95
N ARG A 307 0.79 2.68 11.01
CA ARG A 307 1.20 2.41 12.39
C ARG A 307 1.49 0.93 12.69
N GLN A 308 1.15 0.00 11.81
CA GLN A 308 1.61 -1.39 11.93
C GLN A 308 3.11 -1.54 11.64
N GLY A 309 3.75 -0.51 11.09
CA GLY A 309 5.21 -0.33 11.10
C GLY A 309 5.96 -0.93 9.91
N ASP A 310 5.29 -1.69 9.03
CA ASP A 310 5.95 -2.39 7.91
C ASP A 310 5.59 -1.80 6.54
N SER A 311 5.58 -0.46 6.46
CA SER A 311 5.31 0.30 5.24
C SER A 311 6.53 1.13 4.85
N TRP A 312 6.90 1.10 3.56
CA TRP A 312 8.20 1.56 3.09
C TRP A 312 8.08 2.40 1.83
N ALA A 313 8.85 3.49 1.79
CA ALA A 313 9.09 4.29 0.59
C ALA A 313 10.47 3.96 0.00
N PHE A 314 10.63 4.23 -1.29
CA PHE A 314 11.83 3.89 -2.07
C PHE A 314 12.33 5.09 -2.85
N SER A 315 13.64 5.18 -3.10
CA SER A 315 14.25 6.23 -3.93
C SER A 315 15.45 5.71 -4.73
N ASP A 316 15.49 5.98 -6.04
CA ASP A 316 16.65 5.71 -6.93
C ASP A 316 17.83 6.68 -6.74
N VAL A 317 17.64 7.74 -5.95
CA VAL A 317 18.70 8.66 -5.52
C VAL A 317 18.84 8.62 -4.01
N GLN A 318 20.00 9.00 -3.52
CA GLN A 318 20.24 9.04 -2.08
C GLN A 318 19.38 10.11 -1.40
N GLY A 319 18.73 9.74 -0.30
CA GLY A 319 18.19 10.70 0.67
C GLY A 319 16.86 11.37 0.32
N PHE A 320 16.00 10.79 -0.52
CA PHE A 320 14.61 11.26 -0.75
C PHE A 320 14.45 12.80 -0.93
N PRO A 321 15.06 13.41 -1.97
CA PRO A 321 14.88 14.83 -2.24
C PRO A 321 13.40 15.17 -2.45
N ALA A 322 12.96 16.34 -1.99
CA ALA A 322 11.63 16.85 -2.30
C ALA A 322 11.51 17.14 -3.81
N ARG A 323 10.36 16.80 -4.41
CA ARG A 323 10.11 16.96 -5.86
C ARG A 323 8.79 17.66 -6.08
N LEU A 324 8.74 18.91 -5.67
CA LEU A 324 7.56 19.76 -5.72
C LEU A 324 7.45 20.56 -7.02
N ASP A 325 8.40 20.45 -7.96
CA ASP A 325 8.48 21.26 -9.19
C ASP A 325 7.20 21.21 -10.06
N TRP A 326 6.36 20.20 -9.85
CA TRP A 326 5.08 20.05 -10.51
C TRP A 326 3.96 20.95 -9.97
N LEU A 327 4.08 21.42 -8.72
CA LEU A 327 3.24 22.50 -8.17
C LEU A 327 3.43 23.80 -8.98
N LEU A 328 4.66 24.06 -9.42
CA LEU A 328 5.00 25.29 -10.14
C LEU A 328 4.55 25.28 -11.61
N GLN A 329 4.27 24.11 -12.18
CA GLN A 329 3.97 23.97 -13.61
C GLN A 329 2.47 23.94 -13.93
N ASN A 330 1.60 23.52 -12.98
CA ASN A 330 0.22 23.15 -13.30
C ASN A 330 -0.90 24.00 -12.65
N ASN A 331 -0.59 25.12 -11.96
CA ASN A 331 -1.63 26.01 -11.42
C ASN A 331 -1.41 27.49 -11.80
N PRO A 332 -2.22 28.09 -12.69
CA PRO A 332 -2.13 29.51 -13.04
C PRO A 332 -2.27 30.46 -11.86
N LYS A 333 -2.99 30.06 -10.79
CA LYS A 333 -3.16 30.85 -9.56
C LYS A 333 -1.91 30.87 -8.67
N GLU A 334 -0.99 29.91 -8.82
CA GLU A 334 0.24 29.83 -8.01
C GLU A 334 1.47 30.44 -8.68
N ARG A 335 1.40 30.81 -9.97
CA ARG A 335 2.43 31.59 -10.66
C ARG A 335 2.70 32.95 -10.00
N ALA A 336 1.75 33.49 -9.25
CA ALA A 336 1.89 34.73 -8.50
C ALA A 336 2.88 34.61 -7.32
N TYR A 337 3.11 33.41 -6.76
CA TYR A 337 3.99 33.22 -5.61
C TYR A 337 5.49 33.21 -5.99
N ALA A 338 5.84 32.62 -7.15
CA ALA A 338 7.22 32.58 -7.64
C ALA A 338 7.76 33.94 -8.11
N ALA A 339 6.89 34.91 -8.40
CA ALA A 339 7.27 36.27 -8.76
C ALA A 339 7.66 37.13 -7.55
N VAL A 340 7.13 36.81 -6.36
CA VAL A 340 7.40 37.57 -5.12
C VAL A 340 8.72 37.14 -4.49
N SER A 341 9.10 35.86 -4.55
CA SER A 341 10.36 35.37 -3.95
C SER A 341 11.63 35.82 -4.69
N LYS A 342 11.54 36.09 -6.00
CA LYS A 342 12.66 36.65 -6.79
C LYS A 342 12.86 38.16 -6.59
N ALA A 343 11.91 38.87 -5.97
CA ALA A 343 12.02 40.32 -5.77
C ALA A 343 12.71 40.70 -4.44
N THR A 344 13.02 39.72 -3.57
CA THR A 344 13.55 39.96 -2.21
C THR A 344 14.98 39.44 -2.00
N GLU A 345 15.69 38.97 -3.03
CA GLU A 345 17.15 38.76 -2.90
C GLU A 345 17.88 40.11 -3.04
N PRO A 346 18.61 40.57 -2.00
CA PRO A 346 19.46 41.74 -2.14
C PRO A 346 20.64 41.39 -3.05
N HIS A 347 20.77 42.14 -4.14
CA HIS A 347 21.95 42.13 -5.01
C HIS A 347 23.21 42.46 -4.20
N HIS A 348 24.00 41.45 -3.83
CA HIS A 348 25.40 41.66 -3.45
C HIS A 348 26.22 41.86 -4.73
N HIS A 349 26.33 43.11 -5.15
CA HIS A 349 27.41 43.55 -6.02
C HIS A 349 28.74 43.46 -5.25
N SER A 350 29.58 42.48 -5.57
CA SER A 350 31.01 42.54 -5.25
C SER A 350 31.67 43.54 -6.20
N ASN A 351 32.19 44.63 -5.65
CA ASN A 351 33.15 45.48 -6.34
C ASN A 351 34.52 45.26 -5.68
N ARG A 352 35.50 44.97 -6.56
CA ARG A 352 36.95 44.74 -6.36
C ARG A 352 37.40 43.30 -6.15
#